data_AF-A0A4S2JYC6-F1
#
_entry.id   AF-A0A4S2JYC6-F1
#
_cell.length_a   1.000
_cell.length_b   1.000
_cell.length_c   1.000
_cell.angle_alpha   90.00
_cell.angle_beta   90.00
_cell.angle_gamma   90.00
#
_symmetry.space_group_name_H-M   'P 1'
#
loop_
_entity.id
_entity.type
_entity.pdbx_description
1 polymer ?
#
loop_
_entity_poly.entity_id
_entity_poly.type
_entity_poly.pdbx_seq_one_letter_code
_entity_poly.pdbx_strand_id
1 'polypeptide(L)'
;MVNELQYYLNQPPMKMDGNPLKYWLINMHSDLKNIALKYLTIIATSVPSERLFSRAGNIVTESRNRITGKHLQQMLFLNSLSVEDWLL
;
A
#
# COMPACT_ATOMS: atom_id res chain seq x y z
N MET A 1 14.75 25.52 1.30
CA MET A 1 13.31 25.21 1.23
C MET A 1 12.59 25.85 0.03
N VAL A 2 13.01 27.01 -0.50
CA VAL A 2 12.30 27.73 -1.59
C VAL A 2 12.52 27.16 -3.01
N ASN A 3 13.49 26.25 -3.22
CA ASN A 3 13.88 25.84 -4.59
C ASN A 3 13.45 24.43 -5.03
N GLU A 4 12.97 23.55 -4.15
CA GLU A 4 12.57 22.19 -4.54
C GLU A 4 11.15 22.13 -5.13
N LEU A 5 10.21 22.83 -4.50
CA LEU A 5 8.84 22.91 -4.97
C LEU A 5 8.78 23.60 -6.34
N GLN A 6 9.49 24.72 -6.50
CA GLN A 6 9.59 25.42 -7.78
C GLN A 6 10.25 24.55 -8.84
N TYR A 7 11.33 23.83 -8.50
CA TYR A 7 11.95 22.87 -9.42
C TYR A 7 10.95 21.81 -9.89
N TYR A 8 10.19 21.21 -8.97
CA TYR A 8 9.19 20.18 -9.27
C TYR A 8 8.05 20.72 -10.13
N LEU A 9 7.49 21.88 -9.79
CA LEU A 9 6.38 22.49 -10.54
C LEU A 9 6.79 22.93 -11.96
N ASN A 10 8.07 23.22 -12.17
CA ASN A 10 8.62 23.56 -13.49
C ASN A 10 9.01 22.33 -14.32
N GLN A 11 8.92 21.11 -13.78
CA GLN A 11 9.14 19.90 -14.58
C GLN A 11 7.99 19.68 -15.57
N PRO A 12 8.26 19.06 -16.74
CA PRO A 12 7.19 18.67 -17.65
C PRO A 12 6.24 17.68 -16.97
N PRO A 13 4.92 17.74 -17.28
CA PRO A 13 3.96 16.82 -16.70
C PRO A 13 4.30 15.38 -17.08
N MET A 14 4.08 14.47 -16.13
CA MET A 14 4.18 13.05 -16.37
C MET A 14 3.13 12.61 -17.40
N LYS A 15 3.48 11.62 -18.24
CA LYS A 15 2.50 10.96 -19.10
C LYS A 15 1.40 10.28 -18.28
N MET A 16 0.21 10.11 -18.86
CA MET A 16 -0.94 9.49 -18.18
C MET A 16 -0.72 8.03 -17.78
N ASP A 17 0.14 7.31 -18.49
CA ASP A 17 0.56 5.94 -18.18
C ASP A 17 1.73 5.87 -17.19
N GLY A 18 2.24 7.03 -16.74
CA GLY A 18 3.34 7.12 -15.80
C GLY A 18 2.93 6.72 -14.38
N ASN A 19 3.91 6.21 -13.62
CA ASN A 19 3.70 5.84 -12.22
C ASN A 19 4.25 6.94 -11.28
N PRO A 20 3.39 7.71 -10.60
CA PRO A 20 3.80 8.78 -9.70
C PRO A 20 4.59 8.26 -8.50
N LEU A 21 4.26 7.09 -7.96
CA LEU A 21 5.02 6.48 -6.86
C LEU A 21 6.45 6.15 -7.31
N LYS A 22 6.61 5.55 -8.49
CA LYS A 22 7.93 5.21 -9.05
C LYS A 22 8.78 6.47 -9.27
N TYR A 23 8.16 7.57 -9.72
CA TYR A 23 8.84 8.85 -9.84
C TYR A 23 9.41 9.33 -8.50
N TRP A 24 8.60 9.39 -7.43
CA TRP A 24 9.06 9.84 -6.11
C TRP A 24 10.03 8.87 -5.42
N LEU A 25 10.01 7.58 -5.77
CA LEU A 25 10.99 6.61 -5.29
C LEU A 25 12.39 6.88 -5.87
N ILE A 26 12.45 7.20 -7.17
CA ILE A 26 13.70 7.38 -7.93
C ILE A 26 14.22 8.81 -7.88
N ASN A 27 13.34 9.81 -7.98
CA ASN A 27 13.70 11.20 -8.16
C ASN A 27 13.51 12.04 -6.90
N MET A 28 14.57 12.79 -6.60
CA MET A 28 14.65 14.04 -5.84
C MET A 28 14.36 14.06 -4.32
N HIS A 29 15.43 14.48 -3.63
CA HIS A 29 15.62 15.51 -2.59
C HIS A 29 14.55 15.77 -1.53
N SER A 30 15.07 15.89 -0.30
CA SER A 30 14.42 15.55 0.95
C SER A 30 13.59 16.70 1.51
N ASP A 31 12.29 16.55 1.33
CA ASP A 31 11.16 16.86 2.24
C ASP A 31 9.86 16.69 1.44
N LEU A 32 9.89 17.12 0.17
CA LEU A 32 8.76 16.96 -0.76
C LEU A 32 8.48 15.48 -1.06
N LYS A 33 9.53 14.64 -1.20
CA LYS A 33 9.39 13.18 -1.33
C LYS A 33 8.62 12.56 -0.16
N ASN A 34 8.93 12.95 1.07
CA ASN A 34 8.27 12.41 2.26
C ASN A 34 6.77 12.77 2.26
N ILE A 35 6.44 14.00 1.87
CA ILE A 35 5.05 14.46 1.72
C ILE A 35 4.37 13.68 0.60
N ALA A 36 4.97 13.60 -0.58
CA ALA A 36 4.39 12.93 -1.74
C ALA A 36 4.14 11.44 -1.48
N LEU A 37 5.13 10.72 -0.92
CA LEU A 37 4.95 9.30 -0.58
C LEU A 37 3.90 9.10 0.49
N LYS A 38 3.81 9.98 1.50
CA LYS A 38 2.77 9.92 2.54
C LYS A 38 1.37 9.98 1.94
N TYR A 39 1.12 10.86 0.96
CA TYR A 39 -0.22 11.03 0.39
C TYR A 39 -0.52 10.06 -0.76
N LEU A 40 0.46 9.74 -1.61
CA LEU A 40 0.26 8.85 -2.76
C LEU A 40 0.07 7.38 -2.37
N THR A 41 0.52 6.98 -1.17
CA THR A 41 0.33 5.61 -0.65
C THR A 41 -1.00 5.42 0.06
N ILE A 42 -1.77 6.49 0.28
CA ILE A 42 -3.10 6.41 0.88
C ILE A 42 -4.08 5.90 -0.17
N ILE A 43 -4.79 4.82 0.17
CA ILE A 43 -5.83 4.26 -0.67
C ILE A 43 -7.06 5.16 -0.58
N ALA A 44 -7.61 5.55 -1.73
CA ALA A 44 -8.78 6.44 -1.80
C ALA A 44 -10.10 5.78 -1.32
N THR A 45 -10.15 4.45 -1.20
CA THR A 45 -11.38 3.69 -0.97
C THR A 45 -11.22 2.69 0.17
N SER A 46 -12.32 2.36 0.86
CA SER A 46 -12.39 1.27 1.84
C SER A 46 -12.28 -0.14 1.24
N VAL A 47 -12.32 -0.27 -0.09
CA VAL A 47 -12.36 -1.55 -0.82
C VAL A 47 -11.29 -2.56 -0.36
N PRO A 48 -10.01 -2.19 -0.13
CA PRO A 48 -9.03 -3.16 0.36
C PRO A 48 -9.34 -3.69 1.77
N SER A 49 -9.87 -2.84 2.65
CA SER A 49 -10.33 -3.24 3.98
C SER A 49 -11.52 -4.18 3.88
N GLU A 50 -12.51 -3.87 3.04
CA GLU A 50 -13.66 -4.75 2.80
C GLU A 50 -13.21 -6.12 2.27
N ARG A 51 -12.29 -6.13 1.30
CA ARG A 51 -11.71 -7.37 0.77
C ARG A 51 -10.99 -8.19 1.84
N LEU A 52 -10.28 -7.52 2.76
CA LEU A 52 -9.63 -8.16 3.90
C LEU A 52 -10.67 -8.80 4.84
N PHE A 53 -11.76 -8.09 5.16
CA PHE A 53 -12.84 -8.62 6.00
C PHE A 53 -13.60 -9.77 5.34
N SER A 54 -13.85 -9.71 4.03
CA SER A 54 -14.43 -10.84 3.29
C SER A 54 -13.53 -12.07 3.36
N ARG A 55 -12.21 -11.92 3.23
CA ARG A 55 -11.25 -13.02 3.42
C ARG A 55 -11.25 -13.53 4.85
N ALA A 56 -11.35 -12.65 5.84
CA ALA A 56 -11.44 -13.04 7.25
C ALA A 56 -12.67 -13.90 7.53
N GLY A 57 -13.82 -13.57 6.93
CA GLY A 57 -15.04 -14.37 7.01
C GLY A 57 -14.87 -15.78 6.43
N ASN A 58 -14.04 -15.95 5.40
CA ASN A 58 -13.74 -17.28 4.84
C ASN A 58 -12.80 -18.11 5.74
N ILE A 59 -11.98 -17.47 6.58
CA ILE A 59 -11.07 -18.14 7.52
C ILE A 59 -11.83 -18.54 8.79
N VAL A 60 -12.66 -17.62 9.31
CA VAL A 60 -13.52 -17.85 10.48
C VAL A 60 -14.88 -18.37 10.01
N THR A 61 -14.93 -19.66 9.74
CA THR A 61 -16.19 -20.36 9.43
C THR A 61 -16.84 -20.89 10.71
N GLU A 62 -18.12 -21.29 10.64
CA GLU A 62 -18.83 -21.90 11.78
C GLU A 62 -18.09 -23.12 12.37
N SER A 63 -17.39 -23.90 11.53
CA SER A 63 -16.58 -25.05 11.94
C SER A 63 -15.19 -24.68 12.50
N ARG A 64 -14.73 -23.44 12.29
CA ARG A 64 -13.44 -22.90 12.77
C ARG A 64 -13.62 -21.65 13.64
N ASN A 65 -14.62 -21.65 14.51
CA ASN A 65 -15.00 -20.51 15.35
C ASN A 65 -14.13 -20.31 16.61
N ARG A 66 -13.19 -21.22 16.92
CA ARG A 66 -12.29 -21.14 18.10
C ARG A 66 -10.95 -20.42 17.84
N ILE A 67 -10.83 -19.71 16.72
CA ILE A 67 -9.62 -18.97 16.36
C ILE A 67 -9.57 -17.67 17.17
N THR A 68 -8.45 -17.40 17.85
CA THR A 68 -8.27 -16.11 18.54
C THR A 68 -7.98 -15.00 17.53
N GLY A 69 -8.31 -13.75 17.84
CA GLY A 69 -8.05 -12.61 16.95
C GLY A 69 -6.58 -12.50 16.52
N LYS A 70 -5.64 -12.85 17.39
CA LYS A 70 -4.20 -12.91 17.09
C LYS A 70 -3.88 -13.93 15.98
N HIS A 71 -4.42 -15.15 16.08
CA HIS A 71 -4.19 -16.18 15.07
C HIS A 71 -4.88 -15.84 13.75
N LEU A 72 -6.07 -15.22 13.81
CA LEU A 72 -6.75 -14.74 12.61
C LEU A 72 -5.90 -13.70 11.86
N GLN A 73 -5.31 -12.74 12.58
CA GLN A 73 -4.41 -11.74 11.99
C GLN A 73 -3.20 -12.41 11.32
N GLN A 74 -2.58 -13.39 11.96
CA GLN A 74 -1.46 -14.15 11.38
C GLN A 74 -1.88 -14.90 10.11
N MET A 75 -3.03 -15.58 10.13
CA MET A 75 -3.54 -16.27 8.95
C MET A 75 -3.88 -15.30 7.81
N LEU A 76 -4.47 -14.14 8.11
CA LEU A 76 -4.75 -13.11 7.11
C LEU A 76 -3.47 -12.56 6.48
N PHE A 77 -2.43 -12.32 7.29
CA PHE A 77 -1.13 -11.90 6.79
C PHE A 77 -0.51 -12.96 5.87
N LEU A 78 -0.46 -14.22 6.31
CA LEU A 78 0.10 -15.31 5.49
C LEU A 78 -0.67 -15.53 4.18
N ASN A 79 -2.01 -15.38 4.20
CA ASN A 79 -2.85 -15.44 2.99
C ASN A 79 -2.69 -14.22 2.06
N SER A 80 -2.06 -13.14 2.52
CA SER A 80 -1.81 -11.96 1.68
C SER A 80 -0.52 -12.05 0.87
N LEU A 81 0.38 -12.96 1.22
CA LEU A 81 1.67 -13.19 0.57
C LEU A 81 1.49 -14.07 -0.67
N SER A 82 2.25 -13.80 -1.74
CA SER A 82 2.32 -14.70 -2.89
C SER A 82 3.26 -15.89 -2.59
N VAL A 83 3.21 -16.96 -3.38
CA VAL A 83 4.06 -18.15 -3.13
C VAL A 83 5.55 -17.79 -3.22
N GLU A 84 5.89 -16.82 -4.07
CA GLU A 84 7.25 -16.31 -4.24
C GLU A 84 7.78 -15.61 -2.96
N ASP A 85 6.89 -15.01 -2.17
CA ASP A 85 7.25 -14.36 -0.90
C ASP A 85 7.59 -15.38 0.21
N TRP A 86 7.30 -16.68 0.01
CA TRP A 86 7.44 -17.70 1.05
C TRP A 86 8.88 -18.21 1.18
N LEU A 87 9.78 -17.80 0.28
CA LEU A 87 11.20 -18.19 0.26
C LEU A 87 11.41 -19.72 0.31
N LEU A 88 10.45 -20.47 -0.26
CA LEU A 88 10.46 -21.93 -0.38
C LEU A 88 11.23 -22.42 -1.61
#